data_AF-D9PG87-F1
#
_entry.id   AF-D9PG87-F1
#
_cell.length_a   1.000
_cell.length_b   1.000
_cell.length_c   1.000
_cell.angle_alpha   90.00
_cell.angle_beta   90.00
_cell.angle_gamma   90.00
#
_symmetry.space_group_name_H-M   'P 1'
#
loop_
_entity.id
_entity.type
_entity.pdbx_description
1 polymer ?
#
loop_
_entity_poly.entity_id
_entity_poly.type
_entity_poly.pdbx_seq_one_letter_code
_entity_poly.pdbx_strand_id
1 'polypeptide(L)'
;MKFGIILETKEPEKAWNAFRFASASIKAGHEAKVFLMGEAVECEGVIHEKYDVAGQLKAFSAAGGAILACGACLKSRQMNGSDACPLSTMN
;
A
#
# COMPACT_ATOMS: atom_id res chain seq x y z
N MET A 1 -7.66 17.57 2.48
CA MET A 1 -7.44 17.30 1.03
C MET A 1 -7.71 15.84 0.75
N LYS A 2 -7.77 15.43 -0.52
CA LYS A 2 -7.87 14.01 -0.92
C LYS A 2 -6.64 13.62 -1.72
N PHE A 3 -5.88 12.64 -1.25
CA PHE A 3 -4.67 12.14 -1.88
C PHE A 3 -4.90 10.76 -2.50
N GLY A 4 -4.53 10.62 -3.77
CA GLY A 4 -4.36 9.33 -4.43
C GLY A 4 -2.87 9.06 -4.61
N ILE A 5 -2.40 7.92 -4.14
CA ILE A 5 -1.00 7.50 -4.22
C ILE A 5 -0.96 6.22 -5.04
N ILE A 6 -0.21 6.23 -6.13
CA ILE A 6 0.05 5.03 -6.94
C ILE A 6 1.45 4.54 -6.60
N LEU A 7 1.55 3.30 -6.13
CA LEU A 7 2.83 2.68 -5.82
C LEU A 7 3.01 1.48 -6.74
N GLU A 8 4.11 1.49 -7.50
CA GLU A 8 4.44 0.41 -8.44
C GLU A 8 5.64 -0.43 -7.99
N THR A 9 6.39 0.06 -7.01
CA THR A 9 7.64 -0.54 -6.53
C THR A 9 7.52 -1.14 -5.13
N LYS A 10 8.26 -2.23 -4.89
CA LYS A 10 8.46 -2.83 -3.56
C LYS A 10 9.83 -2.51 -2.96
N GLU A 11 10.60 -1.62 -3.59
CA GLU A 11 11.88 -1.16 -3.05
C GLU A 11 11.63 -0.59 -1.63
N PRO A 12 12.32 -1.12 -0.59
CA PRO A 12 11.98 -0.86 0.80
C PRO A 12 11.86 0.61 1.18
N GLU A 13 12.79 1.47 0.76
CA GLU A 13 12.76 2.89 1.14
C GLU A 13 11.59 3.63 0.48
N LYS A 14 11.39 3.41 -0.82
CA LYS A 14 10.30 4.04 -1.58
C LYS A 14 8.93 3.59 -1.09
N ALA A 15 8.74 2.29 -0.90
CA ALA A 15 7.49 1.74 -0.40
C ALA A 15 7.19 2.25 1.02
N TRP A 16 8.19 2.22 1.91
CA TRP A 16 8.05 2.72 3.27
C TRP A 16 7.68 4.21 3.30
N ASN A 17 8.34 5.04 2.48
CA ASN A 17 8.04 6.46 2.40
C ASN A 17 6.64 6.75 1.85
N ALA A 18 6.15 5.96 0.88
CA ALA A 18 4.80 6.10 0.35
C ALA A 18 3.73 5.87 1.44
N PHE A 19 3.84 4.76 2.18
CA PHE A 19 2.92 4.49 3.30
C PHE A 19 3.08 5.48 4.45
N ARG A 20 4.30 5.92 4.75
CA ARG A 20 4.55 6.96 5.76
C ARG A 20 3.88 8.29 5.41
N PHE A 21 3.96 8.72 4.14
CA PHE A 21 3.29 9.91 3.65
C PHE A 21 1.76 9.76 3.71
N ALA A 22 1.24 8.60 3.31
CA ALA A 22 -0.20 8.31 3.38
C ALA A 22 -0.72 8.39 4.83
N SER A 23 -0.01 7.76 5.77
CA SER A 23 -0.30 7.82 7.21
C SER A 23 -0.23 9.24 7.77
N ALA A 24 0.78 10.02 7.39
CA ALA A 24 0.90 11.42 7.83
C ALA A 24 -0.27 12.28 7.32
N SER A 25 -0.72 12.03 6.08
CA SER A 25 -1.87 12.72 5.49
C SER A 25 -3.15 12.44 6.27
N ILE A 26 -3.41 11.19 6.64
CA ILE A 26 -4.56 10.82 7.50
C ILE A 26 -4.49 11.55 8.84
N LYS A 27 -3.33 11.54 9.51
CA LYS A 27 -3.13 12.22 10.80
C LYS A 27 -3.34 13.74 10.73
N ALA A 28 -3.10 14.35 9.57
CA ALA A 28 -3.35 15.76 9.32
C ALA A 28 -4.83 16.08 9.00
N GLY A 29 -5.75 15.11 9.12
CA GLY A 29 -7.17 15.29 8.82
C GLY A 29 -7.47 15.30 7.33
N HIS A 30 -6.66 14.62 6.51
CA HIS A 30 -6.90 14.44 5.09
C HIS A 30 -7.36 13.03 4.76
N GLU A 31 -7.97 12.84 3.59
CA GLU A 31 -8.23 11.51 3.04
C GLU A 31 -7.01 11.07 2.21
N ALA A 32 -6.61 9.81 2.34
CA ALA A 32 -5.56 9.22 1.53
C ALA A 32 -5.96 7.80 1.09
N LYS A 33 -5.69 7.49 -0.18
CA LYS A 33 -5.85 6.15 -0.76
C LYS A 33 -4.56 5.75 -1.46
N VAL A 34 -4.13 4.51 -1.25
CA VAL A 34 -2.95 3.93 -1.91
C VAL A 34 -3.42 2.83 -2.86
N PHE A 35 -3.02 2.91 -4.12
CA PHE A 35 -3.25 1.87 -5.12
C PHE A 35 -1.93 1.17 -5.44
N LEU A 36 -1.86 -0.13 -5.17
CA LEU A 36 -0.71 -0.99 -5.39
C LEU A 36 -0.84 -1.68 -6.75
N MET A 37 0.18 -1.55 -7.58
CA MET A 37 0.28 -2.28 -8.84
C MET A 37 1.74 -2.70 -9.10
N GLY A 38 1.98 -3.48 -10.15
CA GLY A 38 3.32 -3.99 -10.43
C GLY A 38 3.84 -4.86 -9.27
N GLU A 39 5.08 -4.61 -8.83
CA GLU A 39 5.70 -5.32 -7.71
C GLU A 39 5.21 -4.82 -6.34
N ALA A 40 4.58 -3.64 -6.25
CA ALA A 40 4.09 -3.10 -4.98
C ALA A 40 2.98 -3.94 -4.32
N VAL A 41 2.32 -4.82 -5.07
CA VAL A 41 1.36 -5.77 -4.48
C VAL A 41 2.01 -6.76 -3.50
N GLU A 42 3.34 -6.84 -3.49
CA GLU A 42 4.13 -7.67 -2.59
C GLU A 42 4.59 -6.90 -1.33
N CYS A 43 4.25 -5.61 -1.18
CA CYS A 43 4.72 -4.76 -0.07
C CYS A 43 4.38 -5.30 1.33
N GLU A 44 3.29 -6.07 1.47
CA GLU A 44 2.92 -6.70 2.75
C GLU A 44 3.96 -7.76 3.20
N GLY A 45 4.69 -8.36 2.25
CA GLY A 45 5.72 -9.36 2.51
C GLY A 45 7.15 -8.82 2.52
N VAL A 46 7.35 -7.50 2.37
CA VAL A 46 8.70 -6.92 2.35
C VAL A 46 9.29 -6.93 3.76
N ILE A 47 10.37 -7.70 3.93
CA ILE A 47 11.18 -7.74 5.15
C ILE A 47 12.47 -6.97 4.90
N HIS A 48 12.74 -5.95 5.71
CA HIS A 48 13.95 -5.15 5.61
C HIS A 48 14.40 -4.68 6.99
N GLU A 49 15.71 -4.60 7.21
CA GLU A 49 16.30 -4.25 8.52
C GLU A 49 15.99 -2.81 8.98
N LYS A 50 15.90 -1.89 8.02
CA LYS A 50 15.73 -0.45 8.29
C LYS A 50 14.32 0.08 8.01
N TYR A 51 13.61 -0.53 7.07
CA TYR A 51 12.38 0.01 6.50
C TYR A 51 11.25 -0.99 6.69
N ASP A 52 10.47 -0.79 7.76
CA ASP A 52 9.32 -1.62 8.08
C ASP A 52 8.12 -1.28 7.19
N VAL A 53 8.15 -1.75 5.95
CA VAL A 53 7.10 -1.52 4.94
C VAL A 53 5.78 -2.13 5.40
N ALA A 54 5.80 -3.38 5.85
CA ALA A 54 4.61 -4.10 6.30
C ALA A 54 3.96 -3.42 7.52
N GLY A 55 4.75 -2.96 8.48
CA GLY A 55 4.26 -2.21 9.64
C GLY A 55 3.65 -0.87 9.25
N GLN A 56 4.25 -0.13 8.31
CA GLN A 56 3.66 1.13 7.83
C GLN A 56 2.38 0.93 7.03
N LEU A 57 2.32 -0.11 6.20
CA LEU A 57 1.11 -0.49 5.47
C LEU A 57 -0.04 -0.78 6.46
N LYS A 58 0.24 -1.59 7.48
CA LYS A 58 -0.74 -1.91 8.55
C LYS A 58 -1.15 -0.67 9.34
N ALA A 59 -0.21 0.21 9.69
CA ALA A 59 -0.50 1.45 10.40
C ALA A 59 -1.39 2.40 9.58
N PHE A 60 -1.15 2.49 8.27
CA PHE A 60 -1.98 3.27 7.36
C PHE A 60 -3.41 2.72 7.27
N SER A 61 -3.55 1.41 7.10
CA SER A 61 -4.87 0.73 7.09
C SER A 61 -5.62 0.93 8.41
N ALA A 62 -4.95 0.74 9.55
CA ALA A 62 -5.54 0.93 10.88
C ALA A 62 -5.95 2.39 11.17
N ALA A 63 -5.30 3.36 10.53
CA ALA A 63 -5.69 4.77 10.62
C ALA A 63 -6.93 5.13 9.77
N GLY A 64 -7.53 4.17 9.06
CA GLY A 64 -8.67 4.40 8.16
C GLY A 64 -8.27 4.78 6.73
N GLY A 65 -7.00 4.61 6.38
CA GLY A 65 -6.51 4.72 5.01
C GLY A 65 -7.00 3.55 4.15
N ALA A 66 -7.35 3.82 2.88
CA ALA A 66 -7.75 2.77 1.96
C ALA A 66 -6.54 2.29 1.14
N ILE A 67 -6.30 0.99 1.12
CA ILE A 67 -5.34 0.35 0.23
C ILE A 67 -6.12 -0.47 -0.78
N LEU A 68 -5.72 -0.42 -2.04
CA LEU A 68 -6.31 -1.15 -3.15
C LEU A 68 -5.18 -1.86 -3.89
N ALA A 69 -5.34 -3.14 -4.21
CA ALA A 69 -4.34 -3.87 -4.97
C ALA A 69 -4.85 -4.28 -6.35
N CYS A 70 -4.04 -4.07 -7.39
CA CYS A 70 -4.36 -4.48 -8.75
C CYS A 70 -4.55 -5.99 -8.83
N GLY A 71 -5.78 -6.44 -9.11
CA GLY A 71 -6.11 -7.86 -9.15
C GLY A 71 -5.34 -8.64 -10.21
N ALA A 72 -5.00 -8.02 -11.34
CA ALA A 72 -4.19 -8.66 -12.38
C ALA A 72 -2.74 -8.90 -11.92
N CYS A 73 -2.14 -7.94 -11.20
CA CYS A 73 -0.78 -8.04 -10.66
C CYS A 73 -0.67 -9.09 -9.55
N LEU A 74 -1.72 -9.24 -8.72
CA LEU A 74 -1.82 -10.29 -7.71
C LEU A 74 -1.91 -11.67 -8.38
N LYS A 75 -2.83 -11.85 -9.34
CA LYS A 75 -2.99 -13.11 -10.07
C LYS A 75 -1.71 -13.54 -10.79
N SER A 76 -1.00 -12.61 -11.44
CA SER A 76 0.26 -12.93 -12.14
C SER A 76 1.35 -13.44 -11.19
N ARG A 77 1.25 -13.13 -9.89
CA ARG A 77 2.17 -13.55 -8.82
C ARG A 77 1.61 -14.69 -7.97
N GLN A 78 0.51 -15.31 -8.38
CA GLN A 78 -0.19 -16.35 -7.62
C GLN A 78 -0.61 -15.91 -6.20
N MET A 79 -0.88 -14.62 -6.02
CA MET A 79 -1.36 -14.04 -4.77
C MET A 79 -2.86 -13.78 -4.84
N ASN A 80 -3.52 -13.84 -3.69
CA ASN A 80 -4.90 -13.38 -3.50
C ASN A 80 -4.90 -12.01 -2.82
N GLY A 81 -6.02 -11.28 -2.89
CA GLY A 81 -6.20 -10.09 -2.06
C GLY A 81 -6.23 -10.45 -0.57
N SER A 82 -5.83 -9.51 0.29
CA SER A 82 -5.89 -9.63 1.74
C SER A 82 -6.87 -8.60 2.33
N ASP A 83 -7.22 -8.72 3.61
CA ASP A 83 -8.04 -7.71 4.30
C ASP A 83 -7.33 -6.33 4.31
N ALA A 84 -5.99 -6.35 4.38
CA ALA A 84 -5.16 -5.15 4.30
C ALA A 84 -5.01 -4.62 2.86
N CYS A 85 -5.07 -5.50 1.85
CA CYS A 85 -4.94 -5.19 0.43
C CYS A 85 -6.08 -5.83 -0.38
N PRO A 86 -7.30 -5.29 -0.30
CA PRO A 86 -8.43 -5.84 -1.03
C PRO A 86 -8.20 -5.74 -2.55
N LEU A 87 -8.70 -6.76 -3.24
CA LEU A 87 -8.59 -6.86 -4.69
C LEU A 87 -9.40 -5.74 -5.33
N SER A 88 -8.76 -4.99 -6.23
CA SER A 88 -9.38 -3.90 -6.99
C SER A 88 -9.24 -4.16 -8.49
N THR A 89 -10.32 -3.88 -9.22
CA THR A 89 -10.39 -3.94 -10.68
C THR A 89 -10.23 -2.53 -11.26
N MET A 90 -9.43 -2.38 -12.31
CA MET A 90 -9.22 -1.10 -13.01
C MET A 90 -10.34 -0.84 -14.04
N ASN A 91 -11.60 -0.97 -13.62
CA ASN A 91 -12.79 -0.89 -14.46
C ASN A 91 -13.73 0.20 -13.96
#